data_AF-A0A0H3ZUB2-F1
#
_entry.id   AF-A0A0H3ZUB2-F1
#
_cell.length_a   1.000
_cell.length_b   1.000
_cell.length_c   1.000
_cell.angle_alpha   90.00
_cell.angle_beta   90.00
_cell.angle_gamma   90.00
#
_symmetry.space_group_name_H-M   'P 1'
#
loop_
_entity.id
_entity.type
_entity.pdbx_description
1 polymer ?
#
loop_
_entity_poly.entity_id
_entity_poly.type
_entity_poly.pdbx_seq_one_letter_code
_entity_poly.pdbx_strand_id
1 'polypeptide(L)' 'MNITFLAYINSRYSSAHGNQKLFLKDNSHISASEVSRWISKGYKIDLKTGDIFKPSNKKVNIKSINFDSI' A
#
# COMPACT_ATOMS: atom_id res chain seq x y z
N MET A 1 -9.07 -3.92 -2.42
CA MET A 1 -8.22 -3.82 -3.65
C MET A 1 -6.90 -3.27 -3.18
N ASN A 2 -5.80 -3.98 -3.39
CA ASN A 2 -4.50 -3.53 -2.88
C ASN A 2 -3.55 -3.12 -4.01
N ILE A 3 -2.74 -2.10 -3.72
CA ILE A 3 -1.63 -1.65 -4.57
C ILE A 3 -0.39 -1.47 -3.71
N THR A 4 0.79 -1.42 -4.34
CA THR A 4 2.01 -1.09 -3.58
C THR A 4 1.92 0.34 -3.05
N PHE A 5 2.51 0.57 -1.89
CA PHE A 5 2.49 1.87 -1.24
C PHE A 5 3.16 2.95 -2.11
N LEU A 6 4.24 2.60 -2.83
CA LEU A 6 4.87 3.51 -3.80
C LEU A 6 3.94 3.86 -4.96
N ALA A 7 3.25 2.87 -5.54
CA ALA A 7 2.29 3.13 -6.62
C ALA A 7 1.14 4.03 -6.14
N TYR A 8 0.67 3.82 -4.90
CA TYR A 8 -0.31 4.70 -4.28
C TYR A 8 0.18 6.15 -4.21
N ILE A 9 1.36 6.39 -3.61
CA ILE A 9 1.90 7.74 -3.49
C ILE A 9 2.04 8.40 -4.86
N ASN A 10 2.61 7.70 -5.84
CA ASN A 10 2.79 8.25 -7.18
C ASN A 10 1.45 8.57 -7.87
N SER A 11 0.40 7.77 -7.63
CA SER A 11 -0.92 7.99 -8.22
C SER A 11 -1.72 9.13 -7.59
N ARG A 12 -1.50 9.44 -6.31
CA ARG A 12 -2.30 10.43 -5.55
C ARG A 12 -1.58 11.75 -5.30
N TYR A 13 -0.26 11.71 -5.17
CA TYR A 13 0.57 12.86 -4.78
C TYR A 13 1.57 13.29 -5.88
N SER A 14 1.32 12.84 -7.12
CA SER A 14 2.18 12.97 -8.31
C SER A 14 3.43 12.09 -8.33
N SER A 15 3.99 11.90 -9.53
CA SER A 15 5.27 11.22 -9.74
C SER A 15 6.48 12.16 -9.65
N ALA A 16 6.27 13.44 -9.33
CA ALA A 16 7.34 14.43 -9.25
C ALA A 16 8.05 14.42 -7.88
N HIS A 17 9.19 15.11 -7.82
CA HIS A 17 9.91 15.35 -6.58
C HIS A 17 8.99 16.00 -5.53
N GLY A 18 8.91 15.42 -4.33
CA GLY A 18 8.11 15.98 -3.21
C GLY A 18 6.79 15.27 -2.92
N ASN A 19 6.42 14.23 -3.66
CA ASN A 19 5.20 13.45 -3.40
C ASN A 19 5.13 12.85 -1.98
N GLN A 20 6.25 12.35 -1.43
CA GLN A 20 6.32 11.88 -0.04
C GLN A 20 6.10 13.02 0.96
N LYS A 21 6.56 14.24 0.65
CA LYS A 21 6.34 15.41 1.52
C LYS A 21 4.86 15.81 1.56
N LEU A 22 4.18 15.76 0.41
CA LEU A 22 2.73 15.99 0.35
C LEU A 22 1.97 14.91 1.12
N PHE A 23 2.32 13.63 0.93
CA PHE A 23 1.74 12.53 1.71
C PHE A 23 1.92 12.73 3.23
N LEU A 24 3.12 13.10 3.67
CA LEU A 24 3.41 13.34 5.09
C LEU A 24 2.68 14.57 5.64
N LYS A 25 2.45 15.60 4.81
CA LYS A 25 1.66 16.78 5.20
C LYS A 25 0.22 16.39 5.51
N ASP A 26 -0.37 15.52 4.69
CA ASP A 26 -1.75 15.07 4.86
C ASP A 26 -1.88 13.99 5.95
N ASN A 27 -0.78 13.31 6.28
CA ASN A 27 -0.73 12.22 7.26
C ASN A 27 0.32 12.52 8.34
N SER A 28 0.14 13.61 9.09
CA SER A 28 1.14 14.13 10.05
C SER A 28 1.46 13.20 11.23
N HIS A 29 0.66 12.16 11.45
CA HIS A 29 0.91 11.12 12.44
C HIS A 29 1.92 10.05 11.95
N ILE A 30 2.29 10.08 10.67
CA ILE A 30 3.23 9.16 10.03
C ILE A 30 4.59 9.85 9.91
N SER A 31 5.66 9.12 10.21
CA SER A 31 7.03 9.62 10.04
C SER A 31 7.60 9.36 8.64
N ALA A 32 8.54 10.19 8.21
CA ALA A 32 9.30 9.97 6.98
C ALA A 32 10.07 8.63 6.98
N SER A 33 10.47 8.17 8.17
CA SER A 33 11.16 6.88 8.34
C SER A 33 10.25 5.69 8.05
N GLU A 34 8.97 5.78 8.40
CA GLU A 34 7.97 4.76 8.11
C GLU A 34 7.67 4.71 6.61
N VAL A 35 7.43 5.87 5.98
CA VAL A 35 7.27 5.98 4.52
C VAL A 35 8.45 5.34 3.78
N SER A 36 9.67 5.69 4.16
CA SER A 36 10.89 5.12 3.57
C SER A 36 10.97 3.59 3.76
N ARG A 37 10.61 3.08 4.94
CA ARG A 37 10.54 1.64 5.22
C ARG A 37 9.47 0.94 4.39
N TRP A 38 8.30 1.54 4.25
CA TRP A 38 7.18 0.96 3.52
C TRP A 38 7.46 0.87 2.03
N ILE A 39 8.05 1.92 1.45
CA ILE A 39 8.49 1.92 0.04
C ILE A 39 9.58 0.86 -0.16
N SER A 40 10.66 0.90 0.61
CA SER A 40 11.80 -0.02 0.43
C SER A 40 11.45 -1.49 0.65
N LYS A 41 10.50 -1.79 1.55
CA LYS A 41 10.06 -3.16 1.83
C LYS A 41 8.82 -3.59 1.04
N GLY A 42 8.36 -2.78 0.09
CA GLY A 42 7.24 -3.13 -0.80
C GLY A 42 5.92 -3.34 -0.06
N TYR A 43 5.64 -2.53 0.97
CA TYR A 43 4.35 -2.52 1.66
C TYR A 43 3.23 -2.22 0.67
N LYS A 44 2.02 -2.64 1.04
CA LYS A 44 0.81 -2.42 0.26
C LYS A 44 -0.20 -1.63 1.07
N ILE A 45 -1.09 -0.95 0.36
CA ILE A 45 -2.22 -0.24 0.94
C ILE A 45 -3.52 -0.84 0.44
N ASP A 46 -4.50 -1.06 1.33
CA ASP A 46 -5.87 -1.34 0.92
C ASP A 46 -6.58 -0.03 0.62
N LEU A 47 -7.07 0.12 -0.61
CA LEU A 47 -7.69 1.35 -1.08
C LEU A 47 -9.10 1.58 -0.51
N LYS A 48 -9.70 0.59 0.15
CA LYS A 48 -10.99 0.74 0.82
C LYS A 48 -10.85 1.22 2.26
N THR A 49 -9.84 0.75 2.99
CA THR A 49 -9.69 1.03 4.42
C THR A 49 -8.55 2.01 4.73
N GLY A 50 -7.57 2.15 3.84
CA GLY A 50 -6.34 2.91 4.10
C GLY A 50 -5.28 2.10 4.85
N ASP A 51 -5.54 0.82 5.17
CA ASP A 51 -4.61 -0.01 5.93
C ASP A 51 -3.31 -0.25 5.15
N ILE A 52 -2.18 -0.04 5.85
CA ILE A 52 -0.84 -0.28 5.32
C ILE A 52 -0.32 -1.59 5.92
N PHE A 53 -0.01 -2.56 5.07
CA PHE A 53 0.39 -3.89 5.51
C PHE A 53 1.68 -4.37 4.84
N LYS A 54 2.47 -5.10 5.63
CA LYS A 54 3.70 -5.74 5.18
C LYS A 54 3.35 -6.91 4.26
N PRO A 55 4.03 -7.08 3.11
CA PRO A 55 3.86 -8.28 2.32
C PRO A 55 4.27 -9.52 3.12
N SER A 56 3.46 -10.57 3.06
CA SER A 56 3.83 -11.88 3.59
C SER A 56 4.93 -12.49 2.71
N ASN A 57 5.87 -13.20 3.33
CA ASN A 57 6.85 -14.03 2.62
C ASN A 57 6.25 -15.38 2.18
N LYS A 58 5.01 -15.68 2.57
CA LYS A 58 4.28 -16.89 2.18
C LYS A 58 3.23 -16.56 1.12
N LYS A 59 2.98 -17.50 0.22
CA LYS A 59 1.89 -17.47 -0.75
C LYS A 59 0.92 -18.60 -0.47
N VAL A 60 -0.35 -18.37 -0.80
CA VAL A 60 -1.41 -19.40 -0.72
C VAL A 60 -1.82 -19.80 -2.13
N ASN A 61 -2.24 -21.05 -2.28
CA ASN A 61 -2.88 -21.51 -3.51
C ASN A 61 -4.30 -20.95 -3.56
N ILE A 62 -4.56 -20.06 -4.51
CA ILE A 62 -5.88 -19.46 -4.70
C ILE A 62 -6.80 -20.54 -5.27
N LYS A 63 -7.88 -20.86 -4.55
CA LYS A 63 -8.96 -21.72 -5.05
C LYS A 63 -9.99 -20.84 -5.74
N SER A 64 -10.49 -21.28 -6.89
CA SER A 64 -11.72 -20.71 -7.44
C SER A 64 -12.85 -20.97 -6.45
N ILE A 65 -13.71 -19.98 -6.26
CA ILE A 65 -14.97 -20.20 -5.54
C ILE A 65 -15.77 -21.22 -6.36
N ASN A 66 -16.14 -22.33 -5.75
CA ASN A 66 -17.04 -23.29 -6.38
C ASN A 66 -18.46 -22.86 -6.04
N PHE A 67 -19.17 -22.27 -7.01
CA PHE A 67 -20.54 -21.81 -6.83
C PHE A 67 -21.56 -22.96 -6.92
N ASP A 68 -21.12 -24.16 -7.31
CA ASP A 68 -21.98 -25.34 -7.52
C ASP A 68 -22.34 -26.09 -6.21
N SER A 69 -22.20 -25.46 -5.05
CA SER A 69 -22.42 -26.11 -3.74
C SER A 69 -23.21 -25.27 -2.74
N ILE A 70 -23.94 -24.25 -3.23
CA ILE A 70 -24.92 -23.48 -2.44
C ILE A 70 -26.32 -23.81 -2.94
#